data_AF-A0A4S8RC47-F1
#
_entry.id   AF-A0A4S8RC47-F1
#
_cell.length_a   1.000
_cell.length_b   1.000
_cell.length_c   1.000
_cell.angle_alpha   90.00
_cell.angle_beta   90.00
_cell.angle_gamma   90.00
#
_symmetry.space_group_name_H-M   'P 1'
#
loop_
_entity.id
_entity.type
_entity.pdbx_description
1 polymer ?
#
loop_
_entity_poly.entity_id
_entity_poly.type
_entity_poly.pdbx_seq_one_letter_code
_entity_poly.pdbx_strand_id
1 'polypeptide(L)'
;MLASNKQNLIDLCLQTFCSPSRTKDSSIIEVSSEASDNTSKRLAPCGQSIGKLLAHLSTSIRTQTGKQELTLQRLDDLLALAKEKFYAFPFKDVPECWRALFLEASLLKFSALASRRSIFLEGKKDEGSDFDVIDDRVIDQMVETMDMALIMVGSPASEAMRLAIDCAMDLLQKIHEEMIDDDRSTQSPMKRQKLSCSYSPSRSTSSYQDRFPSISIKSPSLLNPISRVTSNEINIDNDDGNMDKFAKHMHQPQDGTLGAEPLIITGSIDSWPARNKKPWSSPSYLLSKTIGGRRLVPIEVGRSYVDSGWGQKIVTFKDFMTEYMLSPAKEGEAKETGYLAQHNLFSQIPSLRNDITIPDYCYVYPPQPHSACSPALKEKYTQMEELEEPLINAWFGPPGTISPLHTDPYHNILAQVVGKKYLRLYPPRETSKLYARGIEDGGIDMSNTSEVDIGVLEGWDGTVEEQEEERKKFPEAQSAKYWDCVLEEGEVLYIPVGWWHYVRGLSASLSVSFWWN
;
A
#
# COMPACT_ATOMS: atom_id res chain seq x y z
N MET A 1 26.06 14.78 -11.32
CA MET A 1 25.59 14.09 -10.10
C MET A 1 25.07 12.69 -10.45
N LEU A 2 24.38 12.52 -11.59
CA LEU A 2 23.98 11.22 -12.17
C LEU A 2 25.04 10.10 -12.12
N ALA A 3 26.26 10.34 -12.61
CA ALA A 3 27.33 9.35 -12.55
C ALA A 3 27.69 8.92 -11.10
N SER A 4 27.58 9.84 -10.13
CA SER A 4 27.84 9.55 -8.72
C SER A 4 26.72 8.70 -8.10
N ASN A 5 25.45 9.01 -8.39
CA ASN A 5 24.32 8.24 -7.86
C ASN A 5 24.29 6.82 -8.43
N LYS A 6 24.57 6.66 -9.73
CA LYS A 6 24.73 5.34 -10.38
C LYS A 6 25.85 4.53 -9.72
N GLN A 7 27.02 5.13 -9.49
CA GLN A 7 28.12 4.44 -8.82
C GLN A 7 27.78 4.06 -7.38
N ASN A 8 27.15 4.97 -6.61
CA ASN A 8 26.72 4.69 -5.25
C ASN A 8 25.73 3.51 -5.18
N LEU A 9 24.82 3.41 -6.15
CA LEU A 9 23.87 2.30 -6.24
C LEU A 9 24.60 0.98 -6.50
N ILE A 10 25.52 0.97 -7.46
CA ILE A 10 26.35 -0.20 -7.76
C ILE A 10 27.15 -0.62 -6.52
N ASP A 11 27.82 0.31 -5.87
CA ASP A 11 28.63 0.03 -4.68
C ASP A 11 27.79 -0.56 -3.55
N LEU A 12 26.61 0.03 -3.27
CA LEU A 12 25.66 -0.49 -2.29
C LEU A 12 25.24 -1.94 -2.61
N CYS A 13 24.87 -2.21 -3.85
CA CYS A 13 24.48 -3.55 -4.31
C CYS A 13 25.62 -4.56 -4.13
N LEU A 14 26.82 -4.24 -4.60
CA LEU A 14 27.96 -5.18 -4.56
C LEU A 14 28.48 -5.41 -3.14
N GLN A 15 28.42 -4.41 -2.27
CA GLN A 15 28.89 -4.50 -0.89
C GLN A 15 27.87 -5.15 0.04
N THR A 16 26.57 -4.90 -0.16
CA THR A 16 25.52 -5.33 0.78
C THR A 16 24.73 -6.52 0.25
N PHE A 17 24.21 -6.44 -0.97
CA PHE A 17 23.37 -7.49 -1.54
C PHE A 17 24.19 -8.69 -2.03
N CYS A 18 25.38 -8.45 -2.58
CA CYS A 18 26.30 -9.50 -3.01
C CYS A 18 27.35 -9.90 -1.95
N SER A 19 27.15 -9.52 -0.69
CA SER A 19 28.12 -9.81 0.38
C SER A 19 28.31 -11.34 0.55
N PRO A 20 29.55 -11.84 0.61
CA PRO A 20 29.81 -13.25 0.88
C PRO A 20 29.28 -13.71 2.23
N SER A 21 29.11 -12.81 3.22
CA SER A 21 28.55 -13.19 4.52
C SER A 21 27.12 -13.73 4.42
N ARG A 22 26.38 -13.37 3.37
CA ARG A 22 24.98 -13.80 3.16
C ARG A 22 24.85 -15.19 2.57
N THR A 23 25.86 -15.60 1.79
CA THR A 23 25.85 -16.86 1.02
C THR A 23 26.89 -17.88 1.52
N LYS A 24 27.69 -17.52 2.54
CA LYS A 24 28.64 -18.44 3.18
C LYS A 24 27.92 -19.42 4.11
N ASP A 25 28.33 -20.67 3.98
CA ASP A 25 27.91 -21.79 4.83
C ASP A 25 28.35 -21.53 6.29
N SER A 26 27.39 -21.50 7.22
CA SER A 26 27.64 -21.22 8.64
C SER A 26 28.47 -22.30 9.35
N SER A 27 28.81 -23.40 8.67
CA SER A 27 29.64 -24.49 9.19
C SER A 27 31.13 -24.14 9.38
N ILE A 28 31.57 -22.92 9.03
CA ILE A 28 32.99 -22.53 9.04
C ILE A 28 33.34 -21.44 10.09
N ILE A 29 32.36 -20.83 10.78
CA ILE A 29 32.64 -19.73 11.71
C ILE A 29 31.88 -19.89 13.05
N GLU A 30 32.60 -20.33 14.08
CA GLU A 30 32.23 -20.12 15.49
C GLU A 30 32.54 -18.66 15.89
N VAL A 31 31.67 -17.72 15.51
CA VAL A 31 31.68 -16.39 16.15
C VAL A 31 30.26 -15.95 16.40
N SER A 32 29.93 -15.85 17.68
CA SER A 32 28.75 -15.20 18.22
C SER A 32 28.79 -13.70 17.92
N SER A 33 27.97 -13.25 16.98
CA SER A 33 27.44 -11.88 16.99
C SER A 33 25.96 -11.98 16.69
N GLU A 34 25.13 -11.43 17.58
CA GLU A 34 23.65 -11.43 17.53
C GLU A 34 23.05 -10.65 16.32
N ALA A 35 23.86 -10.33 15.30
CA ALA A 35 23.50 -9.52 14.14
C ALA A 35 23.85 -10.16 12.77
N SER A 36 24.27 -11.44 12.71
CA SER A 36 24.46 -12.10 11.41
C SER A 36 23.12 -12.63 10.88
N ASP A 37 22.64 -12.00 9.80
CA ASP A 37 21.43 -12.43 9.10
C ASP A 37 21.61 -13.91 8.72
N ASN A 38 20.80 -14.78 9.32
CA ASN A 38 20.96 -16.24 9.30
C ASN A 38 20.50 -16.85 7.97
N THR A 39 20.75 -16.14 6.86
CA THR A 39 20.29 -16.42 5.49
C THR A 39 20.69 -17.81 5.04
N SER A 40 21.93 -18.24 5.32
CA SER A 40 22.38 -19.60 4.95
C SER A 40 21.57 -20.69 5.65
N LYS A 41 21.14 -20.50 6.91
CA LYS A 41 20.29 -21.49 7.60
C LYS A 41 18.86 -21.45 7.08
N ARG A 42 18.33 -20.27 6.76
CA ARG A 42 17.01 -20.11 6.12
C ARG A 42 16.94 -20.77 4.73
N LEU A 43 18.02 -20.71 3.96
CA LEU A 43 18.10 -21.30 2.62
C LEU A 43 18.43 -22.80 2.61
N ALA A 44 19.00 -23.34 3.71
CA ALA A 44 19.41 -24.75 3.77
C ALA A 44 18.31 -25.75 3.36
N PRO A 45 17.02 -25.57 3.73
CA PRO A 45 15.94 -26.46 3.31
C PRO A 45 15.62 -26.43 1.80
N CYS A 46 16.04 -25.40 1.06
CA CYS A 46 15.94 -25.39 -0.42
C CYS A 46 16.89 -26.40 -1.06
N GLY A 47 17.93 -26.84 -0.35
CA GLY A 47 18.92 -27.81 -0.81
C GLY A 47 20.26 -27.17 -1.17
N GLN A 48 21.33 -27.94 -0.96
CA GLN A 48 22.71 -27.45 -1.06
C GLN A 48 23.09 -26.91 -2.44
N SER A 49 22.52 -27.47 -3.52
CA SER A 49 22.79 -27.02 -4.89
C SER A 49 22.29 -25.59 -5.14
N ILE A 50 21.14 -25.22 -4.56
CA ILE A 50 20.58 -23.86 -4.67
C ILE A 50 21.47 -22.87 -3.92
N GLY A 51 21.87 -23.21 -2.69
CA GLY A 51 22.81 -22.38 -1.92
C GLY A 51 24.14 -22.15 -2.65
N LYS A 52 24.72 -23.21 -3.23
CA LYS A 52 25.96 -23.12 -4.04
C LYS A 52 25.77 -22.25 -5.28
N LEU A 53 24.64 -22.37 -5.97
CA LEU A 53 24.34 -21.55 -7.15
C LEU A 53 24.20 -20.07 -6.78
N LEU A 54 23.45 -19.73 -5.72
CA LEU A 54 23.34 -18.35 -5.23
C LEU A 54 24.70 -17.76 -4.84
N ALA A 55 25.54 -18.52 -4.13
CA ALA A 55 26.89 -18.08 -3.77
C ALA A 55 27.76 -17.80 -5.00
N HIS A 56 27.66 -18.67 -6.03
CA HIS A 56 28.37 -18.49 -7.29
C HIS A 56 27.88 -17.25 -8.06
N LEU A 57 26.55 -17.08 -8.19
CA LEU A 57 25.95 -15.91 -8.84
C LEU A 57 26.31 -14.62 -8.10
N SER A 58 26.20 -14.60 -6.77
CA SER A 58 26.62 -13.48 -5.92
C SER A 58 28.09 -13.11 -6.14
N THR A 59 28.97 -14.12 -6.21
CA THR A 59 30.40 -13.88 -6.49
C THR A 59 30.60 -13.33 -7.89
N SER A 60 29.97 -13.93 -8.91
CA SER A 60 30.05 -13.51 -10.31
C SER A 60 29.61 -12.07 -10.51
N ILE A 61 28.50 -11.65 -9.88
CA ILE A 61 28.02 -10.26 -9.90
C ILE A 61 29.03 -9.34 -9.21
N ARG A 62 29.47 -9.72 -8.00
CA ARG A 62 30.41 -8.92 -7.20
C ARG A 62 31.75 -8.68 -7.90
N THR A 63 32.31 -9.71 -8.52
CA THR A 63 33.58 -9.63 -9.26
C THR A 63 33.40 -9.17 -10.70
N GLN A 64 32.15 -8.94 -11.13
CA GLN A 64 31.79 -8.57 -12.51
C GLN A 64 32.39 -9.53 -13.54
N THR A 65 32.40 -10.83 -13.22
CA THR A 65 32.94 -11.90 -14.06
C THR A 65 31.83 -12.77 -14.63
N GLY A 66 31.98 -13.24 -15.86
CA GLY A 66 31.02 -14.12 -16.52
C GLY A 66 30.10 -13.40 -17.50
N LYS A 67 29.22 -14.15 -18.16
CA LYS A 67 28.24 -13.58 -19.12
C LYS A 67 27.02 -13.09 -18.35
N GLN A 68 26.81 -11.78 -18.35
CA GLN A 68 25.72 -11.15 -17.59
C GLN A 68 24.32 -11.68 -17.96
N GLU A 69 24.08 -11.96 -19.24
CA GLU A 69 22.82 -12.56 -19.72
C GLU A 69 22.54 -13.92 -19.06
N LEU A 70 23.57 -14.77 -18.93
CA LEU A 70 23.43 -16.06 -18.26
C LEU A 70 23.21 -15.89 -16.76
N THR A 71 23.85 -14.89 -16.13
CA THR A 71 23.64 -14.58 -14.71
C THR A 71 22.18 -14.16 -14.46
N LEU A 72 21.63 -13.25 -15.28
CA LEU A 72 20.24 -12.82 -15.18
C LEU A 72 19.27 -13.98 -15.42
N GLN A 73 19.50 -14.78 -16.46
CA GLN A 73 18.66 -15.96 -16.75
C GLN A 73 18.64 -16.95 -15.58
N ARG A 74 19.80 -17.20 -14.93
CA ARG A 74 19.86 -18.10 -13.77
C ARG A 74 19.14 -17.56 -12.55
N LEU A 75 19.10 -16.24 -12.37
CA LEU A 75 18.34 -15.61 -11.31
C LEU A 75 16.83 -15.70 -11.60
N ASP A 76 16.42 -15.52 -12.86
CA ASP A 76 15.04 -15.74 -13.30
C ASP A 76 14.60 -17.20 -13.07
N ASP A 77 15.46 -18.18 -13.37
CA ASP A 77 15.20 -19.60 -13.09
C ASP A 77 14.94 -19.84 -11.57
N LEU A 78 15.72 -19.19 -10.69
CA LEU A 78 15.57 -19.32 -9.23
C LEU A 78 14.29 -18.62 -8.72
N LEU A 79 13.96 -17.45 -9.26
CA LEU A 79 12.72 -16.74 -8.94
C LEU A 79 11.49 -17.53 -9.39
N ALA A 80 11.53 -18.11 -10.59
CA ALA A 80 10.48 -18.98 -11.11
C ALA A 80 10.29 -20.21 -10.22
N LEU A 81 11.39 -20.84 -9.80
CA LEU A 81 11.35 -21.98 -8.88
C LEU A 81 10.69 -21.61 -7.54
N ALA A 82 11.11 -20.52 -6.91
CA ALA A 82 10.51 -20.08 -5.64
C ALA A 82 9.02 -19.73 -5.80
N LYS A 83 8.65 -19.06 -6.89
CA LYS A 83 7.25 -18.72 -7.21
C LYS A 83 6.38 -19.95 -7.43
N GLU A 84 6.89 -20.98 -8.12
CA GLU A 84 6.19 -22.26 -8.27
C GLU A 84 5.86 -22.86 -6.90
N LYS A 85 6.80 -22.76 -5.94
CA LYS A 85 6.57 -23.25 -4.58
C LYS A 85 5.56 -22.41 -3.81
N PHE A 86 5.40 -21.13 -4.09
CA PHE A 86 4.32 -20.35 -3.48
C PHE A 86 2.92 -20.86 -3.88
N TYR A 87 2.76 -21.38 -5.11
CA TYR A 87 1.49 -21.98 -5.55
C TYR A 87 1.29 -23.42 -5.08
N ALA A 88 2.33 -24.07 -4.56
CA ALA A 88 2.26 -25.44 -4.06
C ALA A 88 1.72 -25.53 -2.61
N PHE A 89 1.63 -24.40 -1.90
CA PHE A 89 1.12 -24.32 -0.52
C PHE A 89 0.07 -23.21 -0.42
N PRO A 90 -0.90 -23.33 0.50
CA PRO A 90 -1.61 -22.15 1.00
C PRO A 90 -0.58 -21.11 1.46
N PHE A 91 -0.80 -19.82 1.17
CA PHE A 91 0.23 -18.80 1.39
C PHE A 91 0.76 -18.78 2.83
N LYS A 92 -0.11 -18.96 3.83
CA LYS A 92 0.26 -19.04 5.26
C LYS A 92 1.24 -20.18 5.57
N ASP A 93 1.18 -21.26 4.80
CA ASP A 93 1.93 -22.50 5.00
C ASP A 93 3.18 -22.59 4.11
N VAL A 94 3.44 -21.58 3.27
CA VAL A 94 4.65 -21.53 2.43
C VAL A 94 5.90 -21.60 3.32
N PRO A 95 6.78 -22.59 3.12
CA PRO A 95 8.01 -22.71 3.91
C PRO A 95 8.90 -21.45 3.79
N GLU A 96 9.45 -21.00 4.92
CA GLU A 96 10.29 -19.80 5.02
C GLU A 96 11.47 -19.83 4.03
N CYS A 97 12.02 -21.01 3.74
CA CYS A 97 13.15 -21.15 2.82
C CYS A 97 12.86 -20.66 1.40
N TRP A 98 11.63 -20.87 0.89
CA TRP A 98 11.25 -20.42 -0.46
C TRP A 98 11.05 -18.91 -0.49
N ARG A 99 10.52 -18.33 0.59
CA ARG A 99 10.43 -16.88 0.76
C ARG A 99 11.83 -16.25 0.81
N ALA A 100 12.74 -16.86 1.57
CA ALA A 100 14.14 -16.44 1.61
C ALA A 100 14.83 -16.57 0.25
N LEU A 101 14.61 -17.67 -0.49
CA LEU A 101 15.15 -17.84 -1.84
C LEU A 101 14.68 -16.75 -2.79
N PHE A 102 13.38 -16.43 -2.77
CA PHE A 102 12.81 -15.38 -3.62
C PHE A 102 13.45 -14.02 -3.33
N LEU A 103 13.57 -13.66 -2.04
CA LEU A 103 14.20 -12.40 -1.64
C LEU A 103 15.68 -12.33 -2.07
N GLU A 104 16.48 -13.37 -1.78
CA GLU A 104 17.91 -13.37 -2.09
C GLU A 104 18.16 -13.36 -3.61
N ALA A 105 17.39 -14.13 -4.38
CA ALA A 105 17.49 -14.10 -5.84
C ALA A 105 17.09 -12.73 -6.41
N SER A 106 16.06 -12.07 -5.86
CA SER A 106 15.66 -10.71 -6.26
C SER A 106 16.74 -9.67 -5.96
N LEU A 107 17.36 -9.72 -4.78
CA LEU A 107 18.45 -8.81 -4.42
C LEU A 107 19.67 -8.97 -5.34
N LEU A 108 20.02 -10.20 -5.70
CA LEU A 108 21.08 -10.48 -6.67
C LEU A 108 20.68 -10.04 -8.08
N LYS A 109 19.43 -10.24 -8.52
CA LYS A 109 18.95 -9.79 -9.83
C LYS A 109 18.97 -8.26 -9.93
N PHE A 110 18.48 -7.58 -8.90
CA PHE A 110 18.57 -6.13 -8.77
C PHE A 110 20.03 -5.65 -8.89
N SER A 111 20.94 -6.31 -8.18
CA SER A 111 22.38 -5.98 -8.22
C SER A 111 23.01 -6.21 -9.60
N ALA A 112 22.66 -7.32 -10.25
CA ALA A 112 23.13 -7.66 -11.60
C ALA A 112 22.61 -6.67 -12.65
N LEU A 113 21.39 -6.15 -12.49
CA LEU A 113 20.82 -5.11 -13.34
C LEU A 113 21.51 -3.76 -13.09
N ALA A 114 21.77 -3.40 -11.82
CA ALA A 114 22.45 -2.17 -11.45
C ALA A 114 23.87 -2.09 -12.05
N SER A 115 24.61 -3.20 -12.02
CA SER A 115 26.00 -3.28 -12.51
C SER A 115 26.10 -3.62 -13.99
N ARG A 116 25.07 -3.33 -14.80
CA ARG A 116 25.03 -3.68 -16.22
C ARG A 116 25.91 -2.78 -17.07
N ARG A 117 26.91 -3.39 -17.71
CA ARG A 117 27.76 -2.73 -18.72
C ARG A 117 27.09 -2.76 -20.08
N SER A 118 27.15 -1.66 -20.82
CA SER A 118 26.68 -1.63 -22.22
C SER A 118 27.65 -2.41 -23.10
N ILE A 119 27.16 -3.47 -23.77
CA ILE A 119 27.86 -4.05 -24.91
C ILE A 119 27.43 -3.22 -26.12
N PHE A 120 28.19 -2.17 -26.45
CA PHE A 120 28.04 -1.55 -27.75
C PHE A 120 28.29 -2.62 -28.82
N LEU A 121 27.30 -2.80 -29.70
CA LEU A 121 27.40 -3.62 -30.90
C LEU A 121 28.77 -3.40 -31.57
N GLU A 122 29.48 -4.50 -31.81
CA GLU A 122 30.74 -4.53 -32.56
C GLU A 122 30.61 -3.67 -33.82
N GLY A 123 31.28 -2.51 -33.84
CA GLY A 123 31.30 -1.71 -35.06
C GLY A 123 31.52 -0.20 -34.95
N LYS A 124 32.23 0.33 -33.95
CA LYS A 124 33.16 1.47 -34.09
C LYS A 124 33.70 1.86 -32.72
N LYS A 125 35.02 1.79 -32.58
CA LYS A 125 35.75 2.42 -31.48
C LYS A 125 35.54 3.92 -31.58
N ASP A 126 34.91 4.51 -30.57
CA ASP A 126 35.37 5.79 -30.05
C ASP A 126 35.94 5.52 -28.65
N GLU A 127 37.21 5.88 -28.49
CA GLU A 127 37.93 5.75 -27.23
C GLU A 127 37.40 6.81 -26.25
N GLY A 128 36.77 6.36 -25.15
CA GLY A 128 36.58 7.19 -23.97
C GLY A 128 35.15 7.38 -23.47
N SER A 129 34.35 6.31 -23.34
CA SER A 129 33.39 6.18 -22.22
C SER A 129 32.69 4.81 -22.19
N ASP A 130 33.17 3.90 -21.35
CA ASP A 130 32.33 2.81 -20.83
C ASP A 130 31.27 3.45 -19.93
N PHE A 131 30.10 3.82 -20.47
CA PHE A 131 28.98 4.25 -19.62
C PHE A 131 28.14 3.05 -19.23
N ASP A 132 27.98 2.83 -17.92
CA ASP A 132 26.96 1.94 -17.36
C ASP A 132 25.58 2.50 -17.71
N VAL A 133 24.84 1.77 -18.56
CA VAL A 133 23.54 2.22 -19.08
C VAL A 133 22.44 1.65 -18.19
N ILE A 134 22.16 2.38 -17.10
CA ILE A 134 20.83 2.37 -16.48
C ILE A 134 19.94 3.25 -17.36
N ASP A 135 19.09 2.61 -18.16
CA ASP A 135 18.02 3.23 -18.94
C ASP A 135 16.64 2.96 -18.31
N ASP A 136 15.58 3.54 -18.88
CA ASP A 136 14.21 3.37 -18.38
C ASP A 136 13.79 1.90 -18.23
N ARG A 137 14.20 1.02 -19.17
CA ARG A 137 13.82 -0.41 -19.14
C ARG A 137 14.55 -1.15 -18.03
N VAL A 138 15.81 -0.81 -17.79
CA VAL A 138 16.57 -1.39 -16.66
C VAL A 138 15.97 -0.93 -15.34
N ILE A 139 15.58 0.34 -15.21
CA ILE A 139 14.89 0.84 -14.00
C ILE A 139 13.57 0.10 -13.79
N ASP A 140 12.76 -0.08 -14.84
CA ASP A 140 11.51 -0.84 -14.77
C ASP A 140 11.74 -2.23 -14.17
N GLN A 141 12.72 -2.98 -14.70
CA GLN A 141 13.05 -4.32 -14.22
C GLN A 141 13.59 -4.34 -12.79
N MET A 142 14.40 -3.34 -12.40
CA MET A 142 14.93 -3.23 -11.05
C MET A 142 13.81 -2.97 -10.03
N VAL A 143 12.93 -2.01 -10.32
CA VAL A 143 11.79 -1.66 -9.46
C VAL A 143 10.82 -2.84 -9.36
N GLU A 144 10.47 -3.47 -10.50
CA GLU A 144 9.61 -4.65 -10.53
C GLU A 144 10.19 -5.79 -9.68
N THR A 145 11.48 -6.09 -9.84
CA THR A 145 12.17 -7.15 -9.10
C THR A 145 12.13 -6.92 -7.58
N MET A 146 12.40 -5.68 -7.14
CA MET A 146 12.43 -5.35 -5.71
C MET A 146 11.03 -5.28 -5.12
N ASP A 147 10.10 -4.57 -5.75
CA ASP A 147 8.74 -4.43 -5.22
C ASP A 147 8.01 -5.78 -5.20
N MET A 148 8.19 -6.62 -6.22
CA MET A 148 7.62 -7.98 -6.20
C MET A 148 8.19 -8.81 -5.04
N ALA A 149 9.48 -8.67 -4.70
CA ALA A 149 10.06 -9.33 -3.54
C ALA A 149 9.40 -8.87 -2.23
N LEU A 150 9.26 -7.56 -2.05
CA LEU A 150 8.67 -6.99 -0.83
C LEU A 150 7.17 -7.31 -0.69
N ILE A 151 6.42 -7.30 -1.80
CA ILE A 151 4.99 -7.65 -1.80
C ILE A 151 4.79 -9.14 -1.49
N MET A 152 5.58 -10.03 -2.10
CA MET A 152 5.39 -11.48 -1.97
C MET A 152 5.96 -12.06 -0.68
N VAL A 153 7.05 -11.50 -0.17
CA VAL A 153 7.79 -12.03 0.99
C VAL A 153 7.62 -11.17 2.24
N GLY A 154 7.19 -9.92 2.09
CA GLY A 154 7.17 -8.93 3.16
C GLY A 154 8.52 -8.23 3.34
N SER A 155 8.53 -7.27 4.26
CA SER A 155 9.76 -6.55 4.62
C SER A 155 10.76 -7.48 5.32
N PRO A 156 12.07 -7.39 5.02
CA PRO A 156 13.08 -8.15 5.75
C PRO A 156 13.04 -7.87 7.25
N ALA A 157 13.25 -8.90 8.08
CA ALA A 157 13.33 -8.73 9.54
C ALA A 157 14.56 -7.91 9.97
N SER A 158 15.67 -8.03 9.22
CA SER A 158 16.90 -7.28 9.46
C SER A 158 16.71 -5.80 9.15
N GLU A 159 16.87 -4.94 10.16
CA GLU A 159 16.81 -3.48 10.01
C GLU A 159 17.87 -2.96 9.03
N ALA A 160 19.10 -3.48 9.12
CA ALA A 160 20.17 -3.12 8.19
C ALA A 160 19.80 -3.46 6.74
N MET A 161 19.11 -4.58 6.51
CA MET A 161 18.64 -4.96 5.17
C MET A 161 17.53 -4.03 4.66
N ARG A 162 16.57 -3.68 5.53
CA ARG A 162 15.50 -2.72 5.21
C ARG A 162 16.08 -1.38 4.79
N LEU A 163 16.99 -0.83 5.60
CA LEU A 163 17.68 0.43 5.30
C LEU A 163 18.49 0.38 4.00
N ALA A 164 19.13 -0.76 3.70
CA ALA A 164 19.85 -0.94 2.44
C ALA A 164 18.92 -0.97 1.23
N ILE A 165 17.75 -1.63 1.33
CA ILE A 165 16.74 -1.63 0.27
C ILE A 165 16.19 -0.20 0.08
N ASP A 166 15.86 0.50 1.16
CA ASP A 166 15.35 1.88 1.10
C ASP A 166 16.38 2.82 0.44
N CYS A 167 17.66 2.69 0.81
CA CYS A 167 18.75 3.45 0.20
C CYS A 167 18.91 3.15 -1.29
N ALA A 168 18.79 1.88 -1.70
CA ALA A 168 18.86 1.49 -3.11
C ALA A 168 17.70 2.09 -3.92
N MET A 169 16.48 2.08 -3.37
CA MET A 169 15.29 2.65 -4.00
C MET A 169 15.35 4.19 -4.06
N ASP A 170 15.90 4.85 -3.04
CA ASP A 170 16.14 6.30 -3.02
C ASP A 170 17.19 6.72 -4.06
N LEU A 171 18.27 5.94 -4.21
CA LEU A 171 19.26 6.16 -5.28
C LEU A 171 18.64 6.00 -6.66
N LEU A 172 17.79 4.99 -6.88
CA LEU A 172 17.03 4.84 -8.14
C LEU A 172 16.09 6.02 -8.40
N GLN A 173 15.40 6.52 -7.37
CA GLN A 173 14.55 7.71 -7.46
C GLN A 173 15.37 8.93 -7.93
N LYS A 174 16.54 9.17 -7.32
CA LYS A 174 17.44 10.28 -7.71
C LYS A 174 17.96 10.13 -9.15
N ILE A 175 18.36 8.92 -9.53
CA ILE A 175 18.80 8.63 -10.92
C ILE A 175 17.68 8.95 -11.91
N HIS A 176 16.45 8.55 -11.61
CA HIS A 176 15.29 8.84 -12.45
C HIS A 176 15.00 10.34 -12.57
N GLU A 177 15.04 11.08 -11.46
CA GLU A 177 14.85 12.54 -11.46
C GLU A 177 15.90 13.25 -12.30
N GLU A 178 17.18 12.87 -12.16
CA GLU A 178 18.29 13.43 -12.95
C GLU A 178 18.18 13.10 -14.45
N MET A 179 17.71 11.90 -14.81
CA MET A 179 17.46 11.52 -16.22
C MET A 179 16.39 12.42 -16.86
N ILE A 180 15.33 12.76 -16.13
CA ILE A 180 14.29 13.68 -16.62
C ILE A 180 14.86 15.09 -16.84
N ASP A 181 15.70 15.57 -15.93
CA ASP A 181 16.30 16.90 -16.03
C ASP A 181 17.31 17.01 -17.18
N ASP A 182 18.11 15.97 -17.42
CA ASP A 182 19.03 15.90 -18.56
C ASP A 182 18.25 15.94 -19.90
N ASP A 183 17.16 15.19 -20.02
CA ASP A 183 16.28 15.22 -21.20
C ASP A 183 15.65 16.59 -21.45
N ARG A 184 15.31 17.34 -20.38
CA ARG A 184 14.79 18.71 -20.49
C ARG A 184 15.88 19.70 -20.91
N SER A 185 17.11 19.51 -20.45
CA SER A 185 18.25 20.40 -20.74
C SER A 185 18.76 20.26 -22.19
N THR A 186 18.64 19.08 -22.78
CA THR A 186 19.07 18.79 -24.16
C THR A 186 18.08 19.29 -25.22
N GLN A 187 16.84 19.58 -24.85
CA GLN A 187 15.86 20.27 -25.70
C GLN A 187 16.13 21.79 -25.70
N SER A 188 17.01 22.28 -26.60
CA SER A 188 17.19 23.72 -26.84
C SER A 188 15.86 24.44 -27.17
N PRO A 189 15.64 25.70 -26.76
CA PRO A 189 14.43 26.44 -27.09
C PRO A 189 14.41 26.72 -28.59
N MET A 190 13.64 25.93 -29.35
CA MET A 190 13.53 26.14 -30.79
C MET A 190 12.96 27.53 -31.09
N LYS A 191 13.74 28.30 -31.85
CA LYS A 191 13.39 29.61 -32.39
C LYS A 191 11.97 29.63 -32.94
N ARG A 192 11.22 30.65 -32.53
CA ARG A 192 9.92 31.10 -33.06
C ARG A 192 9.96 31.16 -34.59
N GLN A 193 9.53 30.11 -35.28
CA GLN A 193 9.38 30.07 -36.73
C GLN A 193 7.89 30.22 -37.07
N LYS A 194 7.59 31.17 -37.96
CA LYS A 194 6.26 31.55 -38.43
C LYS A 194 5.47 30.33 -38.93
N LEU A 195 4.26 30.16 -38.38
CA LEU A 195 3.25 29.20 -38.83
C LEU A 195 2.85 29.49 -40.29
N SER A 196 3.04 28.52 -41.17
CA SER A 196 2.20 28.32 -42.36
C SER A 196 1.51 26.97 -42.21
N CYS A 197 0.17 27.00 -42.30
CA CYS A 197 -0.74 25.89 -42.11
C CYS A 197 -0.44 24.65 -42.97
N SER A 198 -0.44 23.47 -42.35
CA SER A 198 -1.06 22.26 -42.91
C SER A 198 -1.38 21.27 -41.79
N TYR A 199 -2.68 21.17 -41.50
CA TYR A 199 -3.43 20.10 -40.81
C TYR A 199 -2.67 19.00 -40.04
N SER A 200 -2.84 19.00 -38.72
CA SER A 200 -2.77 17.81 -37.84
C SER A 200 -3.70 18.07 -36.64
N PRO A 201 -4.41 17.05 -36.13
CA PRO A 201 -5.55 17.25 -35.24
C PRO A 201 -5.12 17.84 -33.89
N SER A 202 -5.73 18.98 -33.59
CA SER A 202 -5.78 19.74 -32.33
C SER A 202 -5.22 19.06 -31.07
N ARG A 203 -4.02 19.49 -30.66
CA ARG A 203 -3.72 19.64 -29.23
C ARG A 203 -4.62 20.76 -28.70
N SER A 204 -5.69 20.40 -28.01
CA SER A 204 -6.38 21.36 -27.16
C SER A 204 -5.40 21.80 -26.07
N THR A 205 -5.07 23.09 -26.05
CA THR A 205 -4.54 23.74 -24.86
C THR A 205 -5.67 23.79 -23.84
N SER A 206 -6.01 22.66 -23.25
CA SER A 206 -6.75 22.62 -21.99
C SER A 206 -5.73 23.02 -20.91
N SER A 207 -6.14 23.87 -19.98
CA SER A 207 -5.39 24.07 -18.75
C SER A 207 -5.29 22.71 -18.06
N TYR A 208 -4.17 22.01 -18.20
CA TYR A 208 -3.93 20.75 -17.49
C TYR A 208 -3.96 21.06 -15.98
N GLN A 209 -5.13 20.84 -15.36
CA GLN A 209 -5.26 20.86 -13.91
C GLN A 209 -4.75 19.50 -13.45
N ASP A 210 -3.62 19.51 -12.77
CA ASP A 210 -3.03 18.34 -12.13
C ASP A 210 -3.83 17.96 -10.89
N ARG A 211 -5.03 17.41 -11.13
CA ARG A 211 -6.03 17.03 -10.12
C ARG A 211 -6.77 15.78 -10.57
N PHE A 212 -7.32 15.05 -9.62
CA PHE A 212 -8.24 13.95 -9.91
C PHE A 212 -9.53 14.45 -10.58
N PRO A 213 -10.20 13.60 -11.37
CA PRO A 213 -11.50 13.92 -11.94
C PRO A 213 -12.50 14.35 -10.86
N SER A 214 -13.26 15.42 -11.11
CA SER A 214 -14.27 15.95 -10.18
C SER A 214 -15.55 15.09 -10.12
N ILE A 215 -15.50 13.85 -10.59
CA ILE A 215 -16.63 12.93 -10.56
C ILE A 215 -16.90 12.57 -9.10
N SER A 216 -18.15 12.75 -8.68
CA SER A 216 -18.62 12.39 -7.36
C SER A 216 -19.93 11.62 -7.48
N ILE A 217 -20.01 10.50 -6.78
CA ILE A 217 -21.26 9.80 -6.51
C ILE A 217 -22.06 10.66 -5.53
N LYS A 218 -23.37 10.73 -5.75
CA LYS A 218 -24.28 11.43 -4.86
C LYS A 218 -24.26 10.74 -3.50
N SER A 219 -23.95 11.50 -2.44
CA SER A 219 -24.00 10.97 -1.08
C SER A 219 -25.42 10.52 -0.73
N PRO A 220 -25.57 9.40 0.01
CA PRO A 220 -26.80 9.11 0.75
C PRO A 220 -27.15 10.24 1.73
N SER A 221 -28.42 10.33 2.11
CA SER A 221 -28.86 11.24 3.18
C SER A 221 -28.44 10.66 4.53
N LEU A 222 -27.84 11.49 5.38
CA LEU A 222 -27.43 11.07 6.72
C LEU A 222 -28.65 11.01 7.64
N LEU A 223 -28.87 9.85 8.26
CA LEU A 223 -30.00 9.63 9.17
C LEU A 223 -29.60 9.72 10.64
N ASN A 224 -28.38 9.31 10.98
CA ASN A 224 -27.89 9.25 12.36
C ASN A 224 -26.45 9.79 12.38
N PRO A 225 -26.26 11.11 12.25
CA PRO A 225 -24.93 11.68 12.00
C PRO A 225 -23.96 11.43 13.16
N ILE A 226 -22.73 11.03 12.84
CA ILE A 226 -21.63 10.99 13.82
C ILE A 226 -21.26 12.41 14.26
N SER A 227 -21.04 12.58 15.55
CA SER A 227 -20.64 13.85 16.17
C SER A 227 -19.31 14.35 15.62
N ARG A 228 -19.21 15.67 15.42
CA ARG A 228 -18.01 16.38 14.97
C ARG A 228 -17.50 17.30 16.07
N VAL A 229 -16.19 17.28 16.27
CA VAL A 229 -15.47 18.20 17.16
C VAL A 229 -14.22 18.72 16.46
N THR A 230 -13.71 19.87 16.91
CA THR A 230 -12.41 20.37 16.49
C THR A 230 -11.30 19.76 17.33
N SER A 231 -10.08 19.68 16.78
CA SER A 231 -8.88 19.27 17.52
C SER A 231 -8.68 20.10 18.79
N ASN A 232 -8.94 21.41 18.73
CA ASN A 232 -8.85 22.28 19.92
C ASN A 232 -9.86 21.90 21.02
N GLU A 233 -11.09 21.55 20.65
CA GLU A 233 -12.14 21.18 21.62
C GLU A 233 -11.85 19.86 22.32
N ILE A 234 -11.29 18.88 21.59
CA ILE A 234 -11.05 17.51 22.08
C ILE A 234 -9.64 17.30 22.67
N ASN A 235 -8.70 18.22 22.42
CA ASN A 235 -7.32 18.12 22.95
C ASN A 235 -7.09 18.93 24.23
N ILE A 236 -7.77 20.07 24.43
CA ILE A 236 -7.40 21.03 25.49
C ILE A 236 -8.31 20.89 26.72
N ASP A 237 -7.75 20.51 27.87
CA ASP A 237 -8.20 21.00 29.19
C ASP A 237 -7.28 22.17 29.59
N ASN A 238 -7.87 23.31 29.95
CA ASN A 238 -7.25 24.65 29.96
C ASN A 238 -6.08 24.87 30.94
N ASP A 239 -5.59 23.87 31.66
CA ASP A 239 -4.51 24.06 32.64
C ASP A 239 -3.26 23.17 32.45
N ASP A 240 -3.36 21.97 31.83
CA ASP A 240 -2.24 20.99 31.92
C ASP A 240 -1.74 20.44 30.57
N GLY A 241 -2.43 20.71 29.45
CA GLY A 241 -2.01 20.25 28.11
C GLY A 241 -2.09 18.73 27.86
N ASN A 242 -2.78 17.97 28.73
CA ASN A 242 -3.00 16.54 28.56
C ASN A 242 -4.14 16.24 27.59
N MET A 243 -4.07 15.13 26.83
CA MET A 243 -5.11 14.63 25.89
C MET A 243 -6.33 14.01 26.63
N ASP A 244 -6.71 14.65 27.73
CA ASP A 244 -7.60 14.14 28.75
C ASP A 244 -9.02 13.96 28.21
N LYS A 245 -9.48 14.83 27.32
CA LYS A 245 -10.85 14.79 26.78
C LYS A 245 -11.06 13.68 25.77
N PHE A 246 -10.10 13.43 24.87
CA PHE A 246 -10.18 12.27 23.98
C PHE A 246 -10.09 10.96 24.76
N ALA A 247 -9.19 10.87 25.74
CA ALA A 247 -9.09 9.72 26.63
C ALA A 247 -10.41 9.49 27.42
N LYS A 248 -11.00 10.56 27.98
CA LYS A 248 -12.32 10.54 28.62
C LYS A 248 -13.41 10.08 27.66
N HIS A 249 -13.42 10.58 26.42
CA HIS A 249 -14.39 10.17 25.39
C HIS A 249 -14.33 8.65 25.12
N MET A 250 -13.14 8.07 25.02
CA MET A 250 -13.01 6.62 24.83
C MET A 250 -13.46 5.81 26.05
N HIS A 251 -13.14 6.26 27.27
CA HIS A 251 -13.41 5.49 28.50
C HIS A 251 -14.78 5.75 29.13
N GLN A 252 -15.40 6.88 28.83
CA GLN A 252 -16.65 7.35 29.45
C GLN A 252 -17.68 7.68 28.38
N PRO A 253 -18.18 6.66 27.65
CA PRO A 253 -19.18 6.88 26.60
C PRO A 253 -20.50 7.41 27.18
N GLN A 254 -21.24 8.19 26.38
CA GLN A 254 -22.52 8.74 26.82
C GLN A 254 -23.56 7.64 27.02
N ASP A 255 -23.60 6.66 26.12
CA ASP A 255 -24.35 5.42 26.26
C ASP A 255 -23.39 4.26 26.58
N GLY A 256 -23.35 3.86 27.86
CA GLY A 256 -22.52 2.75 28.32
C GLY A 256 -22.82 1.40 27.65
N THR A 257 -23.94 1.27 26.94
CA THR A 257 -24.26 0.05 26.19
C THR A 257 -23.67 0.03 24.77
N LEU A 258 -23.11 1.14 24.30
CA LEU A 258 -22.36 1.24 23.03
C LEU A 258 -20.86 0.92 23.20
N GLY A 259 -20.31 1.16 24.38
CA GLY A 259 -18.87 1.30 24.56
C GLY A 259 -18.37 2.63 23.99
N ALA A 260 -17.06 2.78 23.78
CA ALA A 260 -16.49 3.95 23.12
C ALA A 260 -17.25 4.29 21.83
N GLU A 261 -17.52 5.57 21.60
CA GLU A 261 -18.38 6.04 20.52
C GLU A 261 -17.55 6.63 19.36
N PRO A 262 -17.96 6.42 18.09
CA PRO A 262 -17.31 7.04 16.94
C PRO A 262 -17.34 8.56 17.03
N LEU A 263 -16.26 9.20 16.57
CA LEU A 263 -16.08 10.65 16.65
C LEU A 263 -15.33 11.17 15.44
N ILE A 264 -15.83 12.22 14.81
CA ILE A 264 -15.09 12.94 13.76
C ILE A 264 -14.36 14.11 14.39
N ILE A 265 -13.06 14.19 14.12
CA ILE A 265 -12.19 15.25 14.61
C ILE A 265 -11.70 16.06 13.41
N THR A 266 -11.91 17.37 13.46
CA THR A 266 -11.54 18.32 12.41
C THR A 266 -10.29 19.11 12.80
N GLY A 267 -9.48 19.51 11.80
CA GLY A 267 -8.29 20.33 12.02
C GLY A 267 -7.08 19.59 12.61
N SER A 268 -7.16 18.27 12.82
CA SER A 268 -6.06 17.45 13.37
C SER A 268 -4.93 17.20 12.36
N ILE A 269 -5.25 17.19 11.06
CA ILE A 269 -4.30 16.89 9.98
C ILE A 269 -4.06 18.09 9.04
N ASP A 270 -4.46 19.29 9.45
CA ASP A 270 -4.28 20.53 8.65
C ASP A 270 -2.81 20.85 8.38
N SER A 271 -1.92 20.45 9.30
CA SER A 271 -0.48 20.67 9.18
C SER A 271 0.24 19.67 8.28
N TRP A 272 -0.42 18.59 7.85
CA TRP A 272 0.21 17.56 7.03
C TRP A 272 0.72 18.12 5.70
N PRO A 273 2.00 17.89 5.34
CA PRO A 273 2.51 18.23 4.01
C PRO A 273 1.66 17.66 2.88
N ALA A 274 1.12 16.44 3.06
CA ALA A 274 0.24 15.74 2.12
C ALA A 274 -0.99 16.55 1.67
N ARG A 275 -1.42 17.53 2.47
CA ARG A 275 -2.57 18.40 2.14
C ARG A 275 -2.18 19.76 1.57
N ASN A 276 -0.92 20.15 1.70
CA ASN A 276 -0.48 21.51 1.41
C ASN A 276 0.75 21.54 0.51
N LYS A 277 1.95 21.50 1.11
CA LYS A 277 3.24 21.69 0.42
C LYS A 277 3.58 20.56 -0.55
N LYS A 278 3.01 19.37 -0.31
CA LYS A 278 3.26 18.13 -1.03
C LYS A 278 1.91 17.46 -1.33
N PRO A 279 1.04 18.12 -2.12
CA PRO A 279 -0.37 17.79 -2.16
C PRO A 279 -0.60 16.43 -2.81
N TRP A 280 -1.14 15.47 -2.06
CA TRP A 280 -1.50 14.17 -2.60
C TRP A 280 -2.71 14.24 -3.55
N SER A 281 -3.43 15.36 -3.58
CA SER A 281 -4.43 15.66 -4.60
C SER A 281 -3.84 15.87 -6.00
N SER A 282 -2.51 15.94 -6.14
CA SER A 282 -1.77 16.10 -7.40
C SER A 282 -1.31 14.72 -7.91
N PRO A 283 -1.91 14.22 -9.00
CA PRO A 283 -1.43 13.01 -9.68
C PRO A 283 0.05 13.07 -10.05
N SER A 284 0.55 14.21 -10.53
CA SER A 284 1.96 14.34 -10.90
C SER A 284 2.90 14.23 -9.69
N TYR A 285 2.49 14.74 -8.52
CA TYR A 285 3.26 14.57 -7.28
C TYR A 285 3.36 13.09 -6.90
N LEU A 286 2.24 12.37 -6.87
CA LEU A 286 2.24 10.94 -6.53
C LEU A 286 3.07 10.10 -7.52
N LEU A 287 2.95 10.38 -8.82
CA LEU A 287 3.78 9.75 -9.87
C LEU A 287 5.26 10.07 -9.67
N SER A 288 5.60 11.29 -9.27
CA SER A 288 7.00 11.67 -9.00
C SER A 288 7.59 10.89 -7.83
N LYS A 289 6.81 10.59 -6.78
CA LYS A 289 7.27 9.83 -5.60
C LYS A 289 7.32 8.31 -5.80
N THR A 290 6.92 7.85 -6.98
CA THR A 290 6.87 6.44 -7.35
C THR A 290 7.82 6.13 -8.52
N ILE A 291 8.97 6.83 -8.61
CA ILE A 291 9.95 6.67 -9.70
C ILE A 291 9.27 6.83 -11.08
N GLY A 292 8.43 7.86 -11.21
CA GLY A 292 7.63 8.10 -12.41
C GLY A 292 6.44 7.14 -12.58
N GLY A 293 5.96 6.55 -11.48
CA GLY A 293 4.86 5.58 -11.45
C GLY A 293 5.28 4.12 -11.65
N ARG A 294 6.59 3.80 -11.59
CA ARG A 294 7.12 2.43 -11.77
C ARG A 294 6.90 1.51 -10.57
N ARG A 295 6.72 2.08 -9.37
CA ARG A 295 6.49 1.27 -8.16
C ARG A 295 5.29 0.36 -8.35
N LEU A 296 5.40 -0.90 -7.94
CA LEU A 296 4.27 -1.83 -8.00
C LEU A 296 3.37 -1.66 -6.79
N VAL A 297 2.06 -1.75 -6.99
CA VAL A 297 1.08 -1.74 -5.91
C VAL A 297 0.06 -2.87 -6.08
N PRO A 298 -0.31 -3.56 -5.00
CA PRO A 298 -1.43 -4.48 -5.02
C PRO A 298 -2.73 -3.68 -5.10
N ILE A 299 -3.63 -4.10 -5.99
CA ILE A 299 -4.98 -3.57 -6.10
C ILE A 299 -5.98 -4.71 -6.03
N GLU A 300 -7.07 -4.45 -5.32
CA GLU A 300 -8.30 -5.21 -5.43
C GLU A 300 -9.04 -4.78 -6.70
N VAL A 301 -9.65 -5.75 -7.35
CA VAL A 301 -10.33 -5.58 -8.63
C VAL A 301 -11.69 -6.21 -8.54
N GLY A 302 -12.72 -5.46 -8.89
CA GLY A 302 -14.12 -5.86 -8.73
C GLY A 302 -14.89 -4.90 -7.82
N ARG A 303 -16.14 -5.25 -7.50
CA ARG A 303 -17.02 -4.37 -6.70
C ARG A 303 -16.66 -4.41 -5.21
N SER A 304 -16.43 -5.60 -4.65
CA SER A 304 -16.20 -5.82 -3.22
C SER A 304 -15.52 -7.17 -3.01
N TYR A 305 -14.71 -7.32 -1.94
CA TYR A 305 -13.99 -8.57 -1.63
C TYR A 305 -14.87 -9.76 -1.25
N VAL A 306 -16.18 -9.56 -1.06
CA VAL A 306 -17.14 -10.65 -0.84
C VAL A 306 -17.89 -11.09 -2.10
N ASP A 307 -17.60 -10.47 -3.25
CA ASP A 307 -18.28 -10.74 -4.52
C ASP A 307 -17.47 -11.76 -5.35
N SER A 308 -18.14 -12.64 -6.09
CA SER A 308 -17.48 -13.70 -6.89
C SER A 308 -16.59 -13.19 -8.04
N GLY A 309 -16.80 -11.93 -8.47
CA GLY A 309 -15.98 -11.25 -9.48
C GLY A 309 -14.75 -10.55 -8.91
N TRP A 310 -14.45 -10.70 -7.63
CA TRP A 310 -13.30 -10.08 -7.00
C TRP A 310 -12.00 -10.82 -7.27
N GLY A 311 -10.92 -10.06 -7.42
CA GLY A 311 -9.57 -10.60 -7.45
C GLY A 311 -8.53 -9.56 -7.06
N GLN A 312 -7.28 -9.99 -6.97
CA GLN A 312 -6.15 -9.11 -6.72
C GLN A 312 -5.20 -9.10 -7.91
N LYS A 313 -4.68 -7.93 -8.25
CA LYS A 313 -3.64 -7.74 -9.27
C LYS A 313 -2.51 -6.91 -8.67
N ILE A 314 -1.28 -7.20 -9.08
CA ILE A 314 -0.14 -6.30 -8.84
C ILE A 314 0.09 -5.54 -10.14
N VAL A 315 -0.01 -4.22 -10.08
CA VAL A 315 0.13 -3.33 -11.25
C VAL A 315 1.15 -2.25 -10.95
N THR A 316 1.68 -1.58 -11.98
CA THR A 316 2.46 -0.37 -11.74
C THR A 316 1.55 0.73 -11.20
N PHE A 317 2.08 1.62 -10.36
CA PHE A 317 1.34 2.76 -9.85
C PHE A 317 0.85 3.65 -11.00
N LYS A 318 1.62 3.76 -12.08
CA LYS A 318 1.24 4.47 -13.30
C LYS A 318 0.01 3.86 -13.97
N ASP A 319 -0.03 2.55 -14.10
CA ASP A 319 -1.18 1.84 -14.69
C ASP A 319 -2.39 1.98 -13.78
N PHE A 320 -2.22 1.83 -12.47
CA PHE A 320 -3.29 2.09 -11.50
C PHE A 320 -3.88 3.51 -11.67
N MET A 321 -3.02 4.52 -11.72
CA MET A 321 -3.43 5.91 -11.92
C MET A 321 -4.12 6.14 -13.26
N THR A 322 -3.57 5.61 -14.35
CA THR A 322 -4.06 5.85 -15.70
C THR A 322 -5.35 5.08 -15.95
N GLU A 323 -5.39 3.80 -15.58
CA GLU A 323 -6.49 2.89 -15.87
C GLU A 323 -7.66 3.10 -14.91
N TYR A 324 -7.45 3.36 -13.62
CA TYR A 324 -8.55 3.37 -12.65
C TYR A 324 -8.86 4.77 -12.10
N MET A 325 -7.84 5.59 -11.82
CA MET A 325 -8.04 6.87 -11.13
C MET A 325 -8.36 8.05 -12.05
N LEU A 326 -7.65 8.18 -13.17
CA LEU A 326 -7.71 9.38 -14.03
C LEU A 326 -8.62 9.21 -15.23
N SER A 327 -8.86 7.97 -15.66
CA SER A 327 -9.74 7.68 -16.80
C SER A 327 -11.17 7.49 -16.30
N PRO A 328 -12.10 8.43 -16.55
CA PRO A 328 -13.49 8.24 -16.18
C PRO A 328 -14.11 7.08 -16.98
N ALA A 329 -15.10 6.40 -16.40
CA ALA A 329 -15.93 5.48 -17.17
C ALA A 329 -16.68 6.26 -18.25
N LYS A 330 -16.75 5.72 -19.47
CA LYS A 330 -17.62 6.29 -20.50
C LYS A 330 -19.07 5.99 -20.14
N GLU A 331 -20.00 6.89 -20.48
CA GLU A 331 -21.43 6.66 -20.27
C GLU A 331 -21.86 5.32 -20.88
N GLY A 332 -22.43 4.44 -20.04
CA GLY A 332 -22.93 3.13 -20.45
C GLY A 332 -21.90 1.98 -20.45
N GLU A 333 -20.62 2.22 -20.17
CA GLU A 333 -19.62 1.16 -20.00
C GLU A 333 -19.43 0.83 -18.51
N ALA A 334 -19.70 -0.42 -18.12
CA ALA A 334 -19.31 -0.94 -16.82
C ALA A 334 -17.78 -1.07 -16.79
N LYS A 335 -17.13 -0.13 -16.11
CA LYS A 335 -15.68 -0.17 -15.90
C LYS A 335 -15.36 -0.90 -14.62
N GLU A 336 -14.41 -1.83 -14.71
CA GLU A 336 -13.87 -2.56 -13.57
C GLU A 336 -13.27 -1.57 -12.56
N THR A 337 -13.67 -1.66 -11.28
CA THR A 337 -13.13 -0.82 -10.20
C THR A 337 -11.83 -1.44 -9.71
N GLY A 338 -10.79 -0.60 -9.60
CA GLY A 338 -9.50 -0.95 -8.99
C GLY A 338 -9.33 -0.17 -7.69
N TYR A 339 -9.04 -0.86 -6.59
CA TYR A 339 -8.90 -0.26 -5.27
C TYR A 339 -7.60 -0.72 -4.61
N LEU A 340 -6.68 0.20 -4.36
CA LEU A 340 -5.52 -0.05 -3.49
C LEU A 340 -6.04 0.03 -2.05
N ALA A 341 -6.39 -1.14 -1.50
CA ALA A 341 -6.98 -1.28 -0.18
C ALA A 341 -5.99 -1.93 0.79
N GLN A 342 -6.01 -1.47 2.04
CA GLN A 342 -5.31 -2.09 3.16
C GLN A 342 -3.81 -2.39 2.89
N HIS A 343 -3.13 -1.51 2.17
CA HIS A 343 -1.71 -1.69 1.85
C HIS A 343 -0.85 -0.75 2.68
N ASN A 344 0.22 -1.26 3.27
CA ASN A 344 1.23 -0.44 3.93
C ASN A 344 2.14 0.23 2.88
N LEU A 345 1.56 1.14 2.11
CA LEU A 345 2.23 1.89 1.05
C LEU A 345 3.41 2.71 1.58
N PHE A 346 3.37 3.09 2.87
CA PHE A 346 4.31 3.99 3.50
C PHE A 346 5.64 3.32 3.88
N SER A 347 5.62 2.02 4.17
CA SER A 347 6.87 1.24 4.30
C SER A 347 7.53 1.05 2.95
N GLN A 348 6.74 0.87 1.89
CA GLN A 348 7.25 0.72 0.53
C GLN A 348 7.77 2.04 -0.06
N ILE A 349 7.13 3.17 0.27
CA ILE A 349 7.45 4.50 -0.25
C ILE A 349 7.67 5.49 0.92
N PRO A 350 8.87 5.49 1.54
CA PRO A 350 9.17 6.34 2.70
C PRO A 350 9.00 7.83 2.45
N SER A 351 9.16 8.29 1.20
CA SER A 351 8.96 9.70 0.85
C SER A 351 7.51 10.16 1.06
N LEU A 352 6.52 9.29 0.86
CA LEU A 352 5.11 9.56 1.19
C LEU A 352 4.87 9.44 2.70
N ARG A 353 5.55 8.52 3.40
CA ARG A 353 5.48 8.43 4.87
C ARG A 353 5.87 9.75 5.55
N ASN A 354 6.81 10.49 4.95
CA ASN A 354 7.28 11.80 5.42
C ASN A 354 6.30 12.96 5.17
N ASP A 355 5.17 12.70 4.50
CA ASP A 355 4.14 13.71 4.22
C ASP A 355 3.00 13.71 5.23
N ILE A 356 3.03 12.76 6.17
CA ILE A 356 2.03 12.56 7.22
C ILE A 356 2.70 12.37 8.58
N THR A 357 1.95 12.60 9.65
CA THR A 357 2.35 12.26 11.02
C THR A 357 1.33 11.29 11.62
N ILE A 358 1.73 10.52 12.63
CA ILE A 358 0.75 9.73 13.39
C ILE A 358 -0.06 10.72 14.24
N PRO A 359 -1.41 10.69 14.19
CA PRO A 359 -2.22 11.53 15.06
C PRO A 359 -1.99 11.18 16.54
N ASP A 360 -1.82 12.19 17.40
CA ASP A 360 -1.52 12.00 18.83
C ASP A 360 -2.55 11.13 19.57
N TYR A 361 -3.78 11.07 19.06
CA TYR A 361 -4.86 10.20 19.54
C TYR A 361 -4.46 8.72 19.65
N CYS A 362 -3.56 8.25 18.78
CA CYS A 362 -3.12 6.85 18.75
C CYS A 362 -2.17 6.49 19.91
N TYR A 363 -1.65 7.48 20.64
CA TYR A 363 -0.81 7.26 21.82
C TYR A 363 -1.60 7.33 23.14
N VAL A 364 -2.93 7.49 23.06
CA VAL A 364 -3.80 7.35 24.22
C VAL A 364 -4.11 5.87 24.42
N TYR A 365 -3.80 5.35 25.62
CA TYR A 365 -4.13 3.98 25.99
C TYR A 365 -5.64 3.73 25.79
N PRO A 366 -6.04 2.83 24.88
CA PRO A 366 -7.44 2.68 24.54
C PRO A 366 -8.16 1.70 25.49
N PRO A 367 -9.50 1.76 25.60
CA PRO A 367 -10.26 0.79 26.35
C PRO A 367 -10.25 -0.57 25.67
N GLN A 368 -10.36 -1.63 26.49
CA GLN A 368 -10.56 -3.00 26.01
C GLN A 368 -11.85 -3.14 25.19
N PRO A 369 -11.96 -4.15 24.31
CA PRO A 369 -13.19 -4.38 23.55
C PRO A 369 -14.43 -4.46 24.45
N HIS A 370 -15.50 -3.80 24.01
CA HIS A 370 -16.75 -3.76 24.77
C HIS A 370 -17.30 -5.18 25.01
N SER A 371 -18.02 -5.37 26.13
CA SER A 371 -18.54 -6.69 26.53
C SER A 371 -19.42 -7.36 25.47
N ALA A 372 -20.15 -6.54 24.70
CA ALA A 372 -21.01 -6.94 23.59
C ALA A 372 -20.27 -7.34 22.30
N CYS A 373 -18.94 -7.18 22.22
CA CYS A 373 -18.16 -7.71 21.11
C CYS A 373 -18.23 -9.25 21.06
N SER A 374 -18.06 -9.81 19.86
CA SER A 374 -18.09 -11.26 19.66
C SER A 374 -17.00 -11.96 20.49
N PRO A 375 -17.23 -13.21 20.94
CA PRO A 375 -16.20 -13.98 21.64
C PRO A 375 -14.91 -14.13 20.83
N ALA A 376 -15.04 -14.37 19.52
CA ALA A 376 -13.90 -14.50 18.60
C ALA A 376 -13.05 -13.22 18.53
N LEU A 377 -13.68 -12.03 18.48
CA LEU A 377 -12.95 -10.76 18.49
C LEU A 377 -12.20 -10.55 19.81
N LYS A 378 -12.84 -10.86 20.95
CA LYS A 378 -12.20 -10.70 22.28
C LYS A 378 -11.02 -11.65 22.47
N GLU A 379 -11.16 -12.90 22.02
CA GLU A 379 -10.07 -13.88 22.03
C GLU A 379 -8.91 -13.41 21.15
N LYS A 380 -9.21 -12.99 19.91
CA LYS A 380 -8.21 -12.44 18.98
C LYS A 380 -7.49 -11.23 19.57
N TYR A 381 -8.22 -10.28 20.16
CA TYR A 381 -7.64 -9.08 20.78
C TYR A 381 -6.70 -9.43 21.94
N THR A 382 -7.07 -10.41 22.78
CA THR A 382 -6.25 -10.82 23.93
C THR A 382 -4.95 -11.52 23.50
N GLN A 383 -4.95 -12.17 22.33
CA GLN A 383 -3.78 -12.85 21.76
C GLN A 383 -2.87 -11.91 20.97
N MET A 384 -3.32 -10.69 20.66
CA MET A 384 -2.52 -9.70 19.93
C MET A 384 -1.47 -9.08 20.85
N GLU A 385 -0.25 -8.98 20.32
CA GLU A 385 0.79 -8.19 20.97
C GLU A 385 0.43 -6.71 20.94
N GLU A 386 0.80 -5.98 21.99
CA GLU A 386 0.66 -4.53 22.06
C GLU A 386 1.59 -3.90 21.02
N LEU A 387 1.05 -2.98 20.22
CA LEU A 387 1.80 -2.33 19.17
C LEU A 387 2.63 -1.18 19.74
N GLU A 388 3.95 -1.19 19.49
CA GLU A 388 4.81 -0.03 19.82
C GLU A 388 4.42 1.22 19.03
N GLU A 389 3.99 1.03 17.78
CA GLU A 389 3.55 2.08 16.87
C GLU A 389 2.31 1.60 16.08
N PRO A 390 1.37 2.50 15.73
CA PRO A 390 0.19 2.13 14.97
C PRO A 390 0.51 1.51 13.61
N LEU A 391 -0.26 0.51 13.20
CA LEU A 391 -0.19 -0.02 11.83
C LEU A 391 -0.82 0.98 10.87
N ILE A 392 -0.05 1.40 9.86
CA ILE A 392 -0.45 2.45 8.93
C ILE A 392 -0.78 1.84 7.57
N ASN A 393 -2.01 2.01 7.10
CA ASN A 393 -2.45 1.52 5.79
C ASN A 393 -3.00 2.66 4.93
N ALA A 394 -2.73 2.58 3.63
CA ALA A 394 -3.29 3.47 2.61
C ALA A 394 -4.53 2.84 1.97
N TRP A 395 -5.50 3.71 1.66
CA TRP A 395 -6.74 3.36 0.99
C TRP A 395 -6.94 4.32 -0.18
N PHE A 396 -6.62 3.89 -1.40
CA PHE A 396 -6.60 4.74 -2.59
C PHE A 396 -7.46 4.17 -3.71
N GLY A 397 -8.48 4.90 -4.14
CA GLY A 397 -9.37 4.42 -5.19
C GLY A 397 -10.26 5.47 -5.83
N PRO A 398 -10.87 5.13 -6.98
CA PRO A 398 -11.80 6.00 -7.69
C PRO A 398 -13.15 6.11 -6.93
N PRO A 399 -14.06 7.00 -7.36
CA PRO A 399 -15.43 6.98 -6.86
C PRO A 399 -16.05 5.58 -7.04
N GLY A 400 -16.78 5.09 -6.03
CA GLY A 400 -17.51 3.82 -6.09
C GLY A 400 -16.80 2.63 -5.46
N THR A 401 -15.59 2.80 -4.92
CA THR A 401 -14.94 1.74 -4.12
C THR A 401 -15.78 1.39 -2.90
N ILE A 402 -15.97 0.10 -2.62
CA ILE A 402 -16.73 -0.37 -1.46
C ILE A 402 -15.81 -1.23 -0.58
N SER A 403 -15.77 -0.91 0.72
CA SER A 403 -15.38 -1.86 1.75
C SER A 403 -16.66 -2.37 2.42
N PRO A 404 -17.03 -3.65 2.23
CA PRO A 404 -18.15 -4.31 2.89
C PRO A 404 -18.22 -4.06 4.39
N LEU A 405 -19.39 -4.29 4.97
CA LEU A 405 -19.58 -4.13 6.41
C LEU A 405 -18.74 -5.15 7.19
N HIS A 406 -17.76 -4.68 7.97
CA HIS A 406 -16.85 -5.55 8.72
C HIS A 406 -16.41 -4.92 10.06
N THR A 407 -15.72 -5.71 10.88
CA THR A 407 -15.07 -5.29 12.12
C THR A 407 -13.57 -5.50 12.05
N ASP A 408 -12.83 -4.60 12.70
CA ASP A 408 -11.39 -4.72 12.90
C ASP A 408 -11.07 -5.06 14.37
N PRO A 409 -9.97 -5.80 14.62
CA PRO A 409 -9.50 -6.12 15.96
C PRO A 409 -8.66 -5.00 16.58
N TYR A 410 -8.74 -3.76 16.06
CA TYR A 410 -8.00 -2.59 16.53
C TYR A 410 -8.93 -1.40 16.70
N HIS A 411 -8.51 -0.44 17.51
CA HIS A 411 -9.01 0.93 17.38
C HIS A 411 -8.42 1.57 16.14
N ASN A 412 -9.16 2.46 15.47
CA ASN A 412 -8.74 3.00 14.18
C ASN A 412 -9.00 4.51 14.07
N ILE A 413 -8.00 5.26 13.61
CA ILE A 413 -8.15 6.64 13.14
C ILE A 413 -8.07 6.56 11.62
N LEU A 414 -9.19 6.83 10.96
CA LEU A 414 -9.24 6.96 9.50
C LEU A 414 -9.12 8.44 9.13
N ALA A 415 -7.96 8.85 8.62
CA ALA A 415 -7.70 10.20 8.15
C ALA A 415 -8.02 10.34 6.65
N GLN A 416 -8.89 11.27 6.29
CA GLN A 416 -9.26 11.53 4.90
C GLN A 416 -8.37 12.63 4.30
N VAL A 417 -7.44 12.25 3.42
CA VAL A 417 -6.42 13.18 2.88
C VAL A 417 -6.86 13.79 1.55
N VAL A 418 -7.55 13.03 0.71
CA VAL A 418 -8.09 13.50 -0.58
C VAL A 418 -9.50 12.97 -0.74
N GLY A 419 -10.43 13.82 -1.19
CA GLY A 419 -11.77 13.39 -1.57
C GLY A 419 -12.66 13.01 -0.39
N LYS A 420 -13.73 12.24 -0.66
CA LYS A 420 -14.81 11.98 0.30
C LYS A 420 -15.19 10.51 0.35
N LYS A 421 -15.55 10.04 1.56
CA LYS A 421 -16.11 8.70 1.78
C LYS A 421 -17.40 8.79 2.60
N TYR A 422 -18.39 8.00 2.23
CA TYR A 422 -19.53 7.72 3.11
C TYR A 422 -19.17 6.55 4.01
N LEU A 423 -19.48 6.67 5.30
CA LEU A 423 -19.31 5.60 6.26
C LEU A 423 -20.61 5.36 7.03
N ARG A 424 -20.90 4.09 7.30
CA ARG A 424 -21.98 3.67 8.19
C ARG A 424 -21.43 2.70 9.23
N LEU A 425 -21.64 3.02 10.50
CA LEU A 425 -21.08 2.33 11.66
C LEU A 425 -22.19 1.75 12.53
N TYR A 426 -22.05 0.49 12.93
CA TYR A 426 -22.96 -0.19 13.86
C TYR A 426 -22.19 -0.63 15.11
N PRO A 427 -22.73 -0.40 16.31
CA PRO A 427 -22.06 -0.78 17.54
C PRO A 427 -22.03 -2.30 17.72
N PRO A 428 -21.09 -2.84 18.52
CA PRO A 428 -20.95 -4.28 18.73
C PRO A 428 -22.24 -4.98 19.17
N ARG A 429 -23.11 -4.30 19.92
CA ARG A 429 -24.41 -4.86 20.37
C ARG A 429 -25.38 -5.20 19.24
N GLU A 430 -25.19 -4.66 18.05
CA GLU A 430 -26.04 -4.96 16.89
C GLU A 430 -25.55 -6.18 16.09
N THR A 431 -24.42 -6.80 16.47
CA THR A 431 -23.79 -7.93 15.75
C THR A 431 -24.78 -9.03 15.35
N SER A 432 -25.73 -9.40 16.23
CA SER A 432 -26.70 -10.46 15.93
C SER A 432 -27.62 -10.15 14.75
N LYS A 433 -27.82 -8.87 14.42
CA LYS A 433 -28.67 -8.41 13.31
C LYS A 433 -27.89 -8.20 12.02
N LEU A 434 -26.57 -8.33 12.06
CA LEU A 434 -25.66 -8.04 10.94
C LEU A 434 -25.16 -9.29 10.24
N TYR A 435 -25.66 -10.48 10.61
CA TYR A 435 -25.41 -11.73 9.90
C TYR A 435 -23.92 -11.92 9.56
N ALA A 436 -23.08 -11.92 10.59
CA ALA A 436 -21.66 -12.18 10.44
C ALA A 436 -21.44 -13.51 9.70
N ARG A 437 -20.53 -13.52 8.73
CA ARG A 437 -20.16 -14.72 7.97
C ARG A 437 -19.55 -15.79 8.86
N GLY A 438 -19.43 -16.99 8.33
CA GLY A 438 -18.75 -18.10 8.99
C GLY A 438 -17.31 -18.30 8.51
N ILE A 439 -16.83 -19.52 8.72
CA ILE A 439 -15.63 -20.01 8.05
C ILE A 439 -16.04 -20.44 6.64
N GLU A 440 -15.45 -19.83 5.63
CA GLU A 440 -15.70 -20.14 4.22
C GLU A 440 -14.79 -21.25 3.69
N ASP A 441 -15.02 -21.67 2.44
CA ASP A 441 -14.25 -22.70 1.77
C ASP A 441 -12.74 -22.40 1.81
N GLY A 442 -11.93 -23.42 2.13
CA GLY A 442 -10.50 -23.26 2.35
C GLY A 442 -10.11 -22.86 3.79
N GLY A 443 -11.08 -22.75 4.70
CA GLY A 443 -10.83 -22.52 6.13
C GLY A 443 -10.50 -21.06 6.47
N ILE A 444 -10.96 -20.12 5.65
CA ILE A 444 -10.80 -18.68 5.86
C ILE A 444 -11.91 -18.22 6.81
N ASP A 445 -11.54 -17.69 7.97
CA ASP A 445 -12.49 -17.14 8.93
C ASP A 445 -12.93 -15.74 8.48
N MET A 446 -14.19 -15.62 8.06
CA MET A 446 -14.82 -14.37 7.64
C MET A 446 -15.80 -13.82 8.69
N SER A 447 -15.75 -14.30 9.93
CA SER A 447 -16.69 -13.90 11.00
C SER A 447 -16.62 -12.43 11.41
N ASN A 448 -15.60 -11.71 10.97
CA ASN A 448 -15.53 -10.26 11.12
C ASN A 448 -16.24 -9.50 9.98
N THR A 449 -16.76 -10.17 8.95
CA THR A 449 -17.43 -9.57 7.77
C THR A 449 -18.90 -9.98 7.72
N SER A 450 -19.78 -9.06 7.35
CA SER A 450 -21.21 -9.28 7.25
C SER A 450 -21.59 -9.98 5.94
N GLU A 451 -22.64 -10.79 5.97
CA GLU A 451 -23.31 -11.26 4.75
C GLU A 451 -24.20 -10.20 4.10
N VAL A 452 -24.58 -9.15 4.85
CA VAL A 452 -25.51 -8.11 4.39
C VAL A 452 -24.79 -7.12 3.49
N ASP A 453 -25.32 -6.92 2.29
CA ASP A 453 -24.87 -5.85 1.40
C ASP A 453 -25.64 -4.57 1.70
N ILE A 454 -25.01 -3.64 2.43
CA ILE A 454 -25.62 -2.35 2.78
C ILE A 454 -26.03 -1.54 1.55
N GLY A 455 -25.26 -1.62 0.45
CA GLY A 455 -25.59 -0.90 -0.79
C GLY A 455 -26.87 -1.40 -1.43
N VAL A 456 -27.08 -2.72 -1.48
CA VAL A 456 -28.30 -3.35 -2.00
C VAL A 456 -29.47 -3.17 -1.03
N LEU A 457 -29.25 -3.38 0.27
CA LEU A 457 -30.26 -3.21 1.32
C LEU A 457 -30.88 -1.79 1.30
N GLU A 458 -30.06 -0.78 1.06
CA GLU A 458 -30.48 0.62 1.01
C GLU A 458 -30.93 1.06 -0.40
N GLY A 459 -30.69 0.24 -1.43
CA GLY A 459 -31.08 0.51 -2.82
C GLY A 459 -30.21 1.53 -3.52
N TRP A 460 -28.94 1.64 -3.08
CA TRP A 460 -27.92 2.41 -3.77
C TRP A 460 -27.29 1.61 -4.90
N ASP A 461 -27.33 0.28 -4.77
CA ASP A 461 -26.86 -0.70 -5.73
C ASP A 461 -27.98 -1.69 -6.06
N GLY A 462 -27.81 -2.42 -7.16
CA GLY A 462 -28.73 -3.48 -7.58
C GLY A 462 -30.08 -3.00 -8.12
N THR A 463 -30.95 -3.95 -8.46
CA THR A 463 -32.34 -3.68 -8.88
C THR A 463 -33.29 -3.63 -7.68
N VAL A 464 -34.53 -3.19 -7.91
CA VAL A 464 -35.57 -3.17 -6.88
C VAL A 464 -35.89 -4.60 -6.40
N GLU A 465 -35.83 -5.57 -7.31
CA GLU A 465 -36.02 -6.99 -6.99
C GLU A 465 -34.89 -7.51 -6.09
N GLU A 466 -33.62 -7.21 -6.42
CA GLU A 466 -32.46 -7.61 -5.61
C GLU A 466 -32.52 -6.98 -4.20
N GLN A 467 -32.93 -5.72 -4.09
CA GLN A 467 -33.15 -5.06 -2.80
C GLN A 467 -34.22 -5.78 -1.96
N GLU A 468 -35.36 -6.14 -2.56
CA GLU A 468 -36.43 -6.82 -1.85
C GLU A 468 -36.02 -8.25 -1.42
N GLU A 469 -35.22 -8.93 -2.23
CA GLU A 469 -34.61 -10.22 -1.86
C GLU A 469 -33.63 -10.07 -0.69
N GLU A 470 -32.77 -9.05 -0.72
CA GLU A 470 -31.83 -8.74 0.36
C GLU A 470 -32.56 -8.46 1.68
N ARG A 471 -33.63 -7.66 1.64
CA ARG A 471 -34.49 -7.38 2.81
C ARG A 471 -35.17 -8.62 3.38
N LYS A 472 -35.59 -9.56 2.51
CA LYS A 472 -36.19 -10.83 2.92
C LYS A 472 -35.17 -11.79 3.51
N LYS A 473 -33.94 -11.80 2.96
CA LYS A 473 -32.84 -12.64 3.45
C LYS A 473 -32.34 -12.16 4.82
N PHE A 474 -32.29 -10.85 5.04
CA PHE A 474 -31.74 -10.23 6.25
C PHE A 474 -32.75 -9.31 6.96
N PRO A 475 -33.88 -9.85 7.46
CA PRO A 475 -34.96 -9.05 8.02
C PRO A 475 -34.55 -8.22 9.23
N GLU A 476 -33.64 -8.73 10.08
CA GLU A 476 -33.23 -8.03 11.30
C GLU A 476 -32.30 -6.83 11.01
N ALA A 477 -31.54 -6.88 9.92
CA ALA A 477 -30.57 -5.84 9.54
C ALA A 477 -31.24 -4.48 9.31
N GLN A 478 -32.49 -4.48 8.84
CA GLN A 478 -33.30 -3.26 8.66
C GLN A 478 -33.59 -2.52 9.97
N SER A 479 -33.56 -3.24 11.09
CA SER A 479 -33.82 -2.70 12.43
C SER A 479 -32.54 -2.44 13.23
N ALA A 480 -31.38 -2.68 12.63
CA ALA A 480 -30.09 -2.45 13.27
C ALA A 480 -29.82 -0.95 13.38
N LYS A 481 -29.48 -0.48 14.58
CA LYS A 481 -29.16 0.94 14.82
C LYS A 481 -27.75 1.24 14.33
N TYR A 482 -27.58 2.34 13.61
CA TYR A 482 -26.29 2.77 13.09
C TYR A 482 -26.09 4.27 13.23
N TRP A 483 -24.85 4.68 13.03
CA TRP A 483 -24.41 6.05 12.85
C TRP A 483 -23.78 6.20 11.48
N ASP A 484 -23.93 7.36 10.85
CA ASP A 484 -23.39 7.59 9.52
C ASP A 484 -22.71 8.95 9.36
N CYS A 485 -21.82 9.03 8.38
CA CYS A 485 -21.19 10.29 8.02
C CYS A 485 -20.73 10.30 6.56
N VAL A 486 -20.53 11.50 6.04
CA VAL A 486 -19.58 11.75 4.97
C VAL A 486 -18.32 12.28 5.61
N LEU A 487 -17.22 11.52 5.50
CA LEU A 487 -15.91 11.96 5.93
C LEU A 487 -15.28 12.80 4.82
N GLU A 488 -15.06 14.07 5.13
CA GLU A 488 -14.57 15.09 4.20
C GLU A 488 -13.05 15.22 4.25
N GLU A 489 -12.47 15.82 3.21
CA GLU A 489 -11.03 16.08 3.16
C GLU A 489 -10.55 16.93 4.35
N GLY A 490 -9.57 16.43 5.09
CA GLY A 490 -9.04 17.07 6.30
C GLY A 490 -9.67 16.61 7.61
N GLU A 491 -10.73 15.81 7.56
CA GLU A 491 -11.33 15.20 8.73
C GLU A 491 -10.64 13.86 9.07
N VAL A 492 -10.65 13.50 10.35
CA VAL A 492 -10.30 12.16 10.81
C VAL A 492 -11.48 11.54 11.55
N LEU A 493 -11.73 10.26 11.35
CA LEU A 493 -12.76 9.50 12.06
C LEU A 493 -12.12 8.51 13.03
N TYR A 494 -12.50 8.59 14.30
CA TYR A 494 -12.27 7.53 15.27
C TYR A 494 -13.32 6.42 15.12
N ILE A 495 -12.85 5.20 14.88
CA ILE A 495 -13.63 3.96 14.82
C ILE A 495 -13.17 3.09 16.00
N PRO A 496 -14.01 2.91 17.03
CA PRO A 496 -13.65 2.10 18.18
C PRO A 496 -13.60 0.61 17.83
N VAL A 497 -12.75 -0.14 18.53
CA VAL A 497 -12.61 -1.59 18.31
C VAL A 497 -13.95 -2.32 18.37
N GLY A 498 -14.17 -3.23 17.42
CA GLY A 498 -15.39 -4.05 17.33
C GLY A 498 -16.62 -3.33 16.77
N TRP A 499 -16.54 -2.05 16.42
CA TRP A 499 -17.60 -1.40 15.65
C TRP A 499 -17.58 -1.91 14.21
N TRP A 500 -18.75 -2.35 13.75
CA TRP A 500 -18.96 -2.71 12.36
C TRP A 500 -18.96 -1.45 11.52
N HIS A 501 -18.26 -1.44 10.40
CA HIS A 501 -18.19 -0.26 9.54
C HIS A 501 -18.23 -0.63 8.05
N TYR A 502 -19.09 0.05 7.32
CA TYR A 502 -19.21 0.02 5.86
C TYR A 502 -18.64 1.31 5.30
N VAL A 503 -17.88 1.23 4.20
CA VAL A 503 -17.24 2.41 3.59
C VAL A 503 -17.51 2.43 2.09
N ARG A 504 -17.93 3.60 1.58
CA ARG A 504 -18.12 3.84 0.14
C ARG A 504 -17.38 5.10 -0.30
N GLY A 505 -16.51 4.97 -1.30
CA GLY A 505 -15.83 6.10 -1.95
C GLY A 505 -16.83 6.95 -2.72
N LEU A 506 -17.00 8.22 -2.34
CA LEU A 506 -17.90 9.13 -3.03
C LEU A 506 -17.19 9.89 -4.16
N SER A 507 -15.89 10.12 -4.05
CA SER A 507 -15.04 10.69 -5.09
C SER A 507 -13.76 9.86 -5.24
N ALA A 508 -12.88 10.24 -6.17
CA ALA A 508 -11.50 9.80 -6.10
C ALA A 508 -10.97 10.15 -4.70
N SER A 509 -10.47 9.15 -3.97
CA SER A 509 -10.22 9.28 -2.54
C SER A 509 -8.95 8.57 -2.11
N LEU A 510 -8.20 9.23 -1.23
CA LEU A 510 -7.01 8.69 -0.57
C LEU A 510 -7.13 8.93 0.93
N SER A 511 -7.21 7.84 1.69
CA SER A 511 -7.30 7.86 3.15
C SER A 511 -6.13 7.09 3.77
N VAL A 512 -5.81 7.42 5.01
CA VAL A 512 -4.80 6.72 5.82
C VAL A 512 -5.45 6.22 7.09
N SER A 513 -5.37 4.91 7.37
CA SER A 513 -5.82 4.35 8.64
C SER A 513 -4.64 4.12 9.57
N PHE A 514 -4.84 4.37 10.86
CA PHE A 514 -3.88 4.09 11.93
C PHE A 514 -4.54 3.14 12.92
N TRP A 515 -4.07 1.89 12.96
CA TRP A 515 -4.60 0.86 13.87
C TRP A 515 -3.72 0.72 15.11
N TRP A 516 -4.31 0.83 16.30
CA TRP A 516 -3.62 0.65 17.59
C TRP A 516 -4.50 -0.14 18.57
N ASN A 517 -3.90 -0.70 19.63
CA ASN A 517 -4.55 -1.54 20.63
C ASN A 517 -4.08 -1.26 22.06
#